data_AF-A0A662RDG0-F1
#
_entry.id   AF-A0A662RDG0-F1
#
_cell.length_a   1.000
_cell.length_b   1.000
_cell.length_c   1.000
_cell.angle_alpha   90.00
_cell.angle_beta   90.00
_cell.angle_gamma   90.00
#
_symmetry.space_group_name_H-M   'P 1'
#
loop_
_entity.id
_entity.type
_entity.pdbx_description
1 polymer ?
#
loop_
_entity_poly.entity_id
_entity_poly.type
_entity_poly.pdbx_seq_one_letter_code
_entity_poly.pdbx_strand_id
1 'polypeptide(L)'
;MSNIKTRTFSIGLLALLLAGVTCAGATTVSIANTTVEPSGVITIPIVIGNITDYGTGTIYIEYNSSVVHVNDVTSGPKSQIAAHDADNTIGLALISALNSYGASGDIIFANVTFKAIDFGSTPVNLDVTLLGDTSYKEIPATVNNGSIEIALGSIPGDVNDDKELTTSDAVIVLGMATRGEYSQIADVNGDHAVTSLDALMILQTLTCEEYPNKS
;
A
#
# COMPACT_ATOMS: atom_id res chain seq x y z
N MET A 1 63.75 12.86 60.64
CA MET A 1 62.30 12.62 60.83
C MET A 1 61.55 13.36 59.73
N SER A 2 60.79 12.62 58.89
CA SER A 2 59.51 13.02 58.26
C SER A 2 59.48 14.27 57.35
N ASN A 3 58.96 14.30 56.12
CA ASN A 3 58.26 13.33 55.26
C ASN A 3 58.17 13.98 53.86
N ILE A 4 58.57 13.27 52.80
CA ILE A 4 58.31 13.65 51.40
C ILE A 4 56.82 13.41 51.11
N LYS A 5 56.11 14.45 50.65
CA LYS A 5 54.70 14.38 50.28
C LYS A 5 54.59 14.48 48.75
N THR A 6 54.58 13.33 48.08
CA THR A 6 54.24 13.21 46.66
C THR A 6 52.75 13.54 46.49
N ARG A 7 52.42 14.54 45.66
CA ARG A 7 51.02 14.80 45.24
C ARG A 7 50.92 14.60 43.73
N THR A 8 50.44 13.43 43.36
CA THR A 8 49.93 13.08 42.04
C THR A 8 48.72 13.95 41.73
N PHE A 9 48.63 14.54 40.53
CA PHE A 9 47.36 15.04 40.00
C PHE A 9 47.21 14.59 38.54
N SER A 10 46.17 13.81 38.33
CA SER A 10 45.82 13.07 37.13
C SER A 10 45.38 13.99 35.99
N ILE A 11 45.82 13.67 34.77
CA ILE A 11 45.30 14.24 33.53
C ILE A 11 43.91 13.64 33.30
N GLY A 12 42.85 14.42 33.50
CA GLY A 12 41.49 14.04 33.17
C GLY A 12 41.27 14.09 31.66
N LEU A 13 41.10 12.93 31.03
CA LEU A 13 40.64 12.81 29.64
C LEU A 13 39.15 13.19 29.59
N LEU A 14 38.85 14.40 29.12
CA LEU A 14 37.47 14.83 28.83
C LEU A 14 37.06 14.30 27.45
N ALA A 15 36.49 13.10 27.40
CA ALA A 15 35.82 12.61 26.21
C ALA A 15 34.45 13.30 26.10
N LEU A 16 34.37 14.33 25.24
CA LEU A 16 33.12 14.99 24.89
C LEU A 16 32.31 14.02 24.00
N LEU A 17 31.41 13.24 24.60
CA LEU A 17 30.43 12.45 23.85
C LEU A 17 29.51 13.43 23.11
N LEU A 18 29.70 13.59 21.80
CA LEU A 18 28.64 14.08 20.92
C LEU A 18 27.58 12.98 20.83
N ALA A 19 26.63 12.98 21.76
CA ALA A 19 25.38 12.27 21.56
C ALA A 19 24.65 12.98 20.41
N GLY A 20 24.64 12.35 19.23
CA GLY A 20 23.75 12.74 18.15
C GLY A 20 22.32 12.67 18.65
N VAL A 21 21.69 13.83 18.85
CA VAL A 21 20.25 13.90 19.07
C VAL A 21 19.61 13.51 17.74
N THR A 22 19.22 12.24 17.60
CA THR A 22 18.26 11.87 16.55
C THR A 22 16.95 12.53 16.96
N CYS A 23 16.58 13.60 16.26
CA CYS A 23 15.23 14.13 16.36
C CYS A 23 14.28 12.97 16.05
N ALA A 24 13.41 12.61 17.00
CA ALA A 24 12.38 11.62 16.74
C ALA A 24 11.57 12.11 15.52
N GLY A 25 11.46 11.26 14.50
CA GLY A 25 10.66 11.58 13.32
C GLY A 25 9.22 11.89 13.73
N ALA A 26 8.56 12.82 13.03
CA ALA A 26 7.15 13.07 13.26
C ALA A 26 6.35 11.79 12.99
N THR A 27 5.38 11.50 13.86
CA THR A 27 4.45 10.39 13.68
C THR A 27 3.64 10.61 12.41
N THR A 28 3.51 9.56 11.58
CA THR A 28 2.68 9.59 10.38
C THR A 28 1.60 8.52 10.43
N VAL A 29 0.44 8.76 9.83
CA VAL A 29 -0.55 7.72 9.54
C VAL A 29 -0.73 7.67 8.03
N SER A 30 -0.60 6.49 7.43
CA SER A 30 -0.62 6.36 5.97
C SER A 30 -1.33 5.12 5.48
N ILE A 31 -1.91 5.23 4.30
CA ILE A 31 -2.39 4.10 3.50
C ILE A 31 -1.85 4.23 2.07
N ALA A 32 -1.46 3.13 1.45
CA ALA A 32 -0.82 3.15 0.14
C ALA A 32 -1.83 3.33 -1.01
N ASN A 33 -1.33 3.77 -2.16
CA ASN A 33 -2.06 3.68 -3.43
C ASN A 33 -2.01 2.24 -3.95
N THR A 34 -3.09 1.75 -4.56
CA THR A 34 -3.12 0.39 -5.11
C THR A 34 -4.04 0.30 -6.34
N THR A 35 -3.66 -0.54 -7.29
CA THR A 35 -4.48 -0.92 -8.45
C THR A 35 -4.92 -2.37 -8.28
N VAL A 36 -6.19 -2.65 -8.58
CA VAL A 36 -6.82 -3.96 -8.40
C VAL A 36 -7.65 -4.31 -9.62
N GLU A 37 -7.58 -5.57 -10.03
CA GLU A 37 -8.44 -6.10 -11.09
C GLU A 37 -9.93 -6.06 -10.71
N PRO A 38 -10.85 -6.00 -11.69
CA PRO A 38 -12.28 -6.02 -11.44
C PRO A 38 -12.71 -7.26 -10.65
N SER A 39 -13.67 -7.08 -9.74
CA SER A 39 -14.15 -8.12 -8.80
C SER A 39 -13.08 -8.69 -7.85
N GLY A 40 -11.86 -8.11 -7.83
CA GLY A 40 -10.81 -8.47 -6.89
C GLY A 40 -11.13 -8.08 -5.44
N VAL A 41 -10.45 -8.76 -4.52
CA VAL A 41 -10.31 -8.31 -3.14
C VAL A 41 -8.86 -7.92 -2.90
N ILE A 42 -8.66 -6.82 -2.19
CA ILE A 42 -7.33 -6.33 -1.84
C ILE A 42 -7.28 -6.02 -0.36
N THR A 43 -6.16 -6.33 0.29
CA THR A 43 -5.91 -5.93 1.68
C THR A 43 -4.81 -4.89 1.70
N ILE A 44 -5.13 -3.70 2.21
CA ILE A 44 -4.21 -2.56 2.29
C ILE A 44 -3.99 -2.22 3.77
N PRO A 45 -2.74 -2.20 4.25
CA PRO A 45 -2.44 -1.85 5.62
C PRO A 45 -2.52 -0.34 5.83
N ILE A 46 -3.11 0.07 6.95
CA ILE A 46 -2.89 1.41 7.52
C ILE A 46 -1.65 1.32 8.40
N VAL A 47 -0.65 2.13 8.10
CA VAL A 47 0.64 2.16 8.79
C VAL A 47 0.74 3.42 9.64
N ILE A 48 1.14 3.25 10.90
CA ILE A 48 1.57 4.35 11.75
C ILE A 48 3.11 4.33 11.77
N GLY A 49 3.72 5.38 11.24
CA GLY A 49 5.17 5.53 11.17
C GLY A 49 5.72 6.32 12.35
N ASN A 50 6.92 5.96 12.81
CA ASN A 50 7.65 6.66 13.88
C ASN A 50 6.87 6.86 15.19
N ILE A 51 5.93 5.99 15.53
CA ILE A 51 5.15 6.15 16.77
C ILE A 51 6.00 5.85 18.00
N THR A 52 5.71 6.51 19.11
CA THR A 52 6.28 6.20 20.43
C THR A 52 5.14 5.87 21.38
N ASP A 53 5.25 4.75 22.06
CA ASP A 53 4.32 4.29 23.10
C ASP A 53 2.83 4.24 22.70
N TYR A 54 2.52 3.85 21.47
CA TYR A 54 1.15 3.68 20.96
C TYR A 54 0.28 2.87 21.93
N GLY A 55 -0.78 3.48 22.45
CA GLY A 55 -1.76 2.88 23.36
C GLY A 55 -3.13 2.65 22.71
N THR A 56 -3.64 3.62 21.96
CA THR A 56 -4.96 3.56 21.33
C THR A 56 -5.05 4.44 20.09
N GLY A 57 -5.94 4.10 19.17
CA GLY A 57 -6.30 4.99 18.07
C GLY A 57 -7.69 4.72 17.49
N THR A 58 -8.31 5.77 16.96
CA THR A 58 -9.57 5.74 16.22
C THR A 58 -9.39 6.51 14.92
N ILE A 59 -9.57 5.82 13.80
CA ILE A 59 -9.37 6.34 12.45
C ILE A 59 -10.63 6.09 11.62
N TYR A 60 -11.09 7.14 10.93
CA TYR A 60 -12.12 7.04 9.91
C TYR A 60 -11.48 6.91 8.53
N ILE A 61 -12.16 6.18 7.66
CA ILE A 61 -11.82 6.03 6.25
C ILE A 61 -13.00 6.50 5.43
N GLU A 62 -12.76 7.42 4.50
CA GLU A 62 -13.72 7.82 3.48
C GLU A 62 -13.28 7.30 2.11
N TYR A 63 -14.23 6.71 1.38
CA TYR A 63 -14.04 6.14 0.04
C TYR A 63 -15.34 6.26 -0.77
N ASN A 64 -15.27 6.07 -2.09
CA ASN A 64 -16.44 6.02 -2.95
C ASN A 64 -17.04 4.60 -2.94
N SER A 65 -18.21 4.46 -2.32
CA SER A 65 -18.94 3.19 -2.22
C SER A 65 -19.36 2.60 -3.56
N SER A 66 -19.47 3.42 -4.62
CA SER A 66 -19.77 2.90 -5.97
C SER A 66 -18.60 2.16 -6.59
N VAL A 67 -17.37 2.37 -6.10
CA VAL A 67 -16.13 1.78 -6.66
C VAL A 67 -15.66 0.61 -5.81
N VAL A 68 -15.63 0.77 -4.49
CA VAL A 68 -15.19 -0.28 -3.55
C VAL A 68 -16.07 -0.33 -2.32
N HIS A 69 -16.14 -1.50 -1.70
CA HIS A 69 -16.68 -1.69 -0.35
C HIS A 69 -15.58 -2.15 0.60
N VAL A 70 -15.63 -1.70 1.85
CA VAL A 70 -14.87 -2.33 2.93
C VAL A 70 -15.55 -3.67 3.25
N ASN A 71 -14.79 -4.75 3.09
CA ASN A 71 -15.24 -6.12 3.28
C ASN A 71 -14.85 -6.67 4.67
N ASP A 72 -13.66 -6.34 5.15
CA ASP A 72 -13.16 -6.80 6.46
C ASP A 72 -12.07 -5.88 7.01
N VAL A 73 -11.87 -5.89 8.33
CA VAL A 73 -10.78 -5.18 9.01
C VAL A 73 -10.15 -6.10 10.05
N THR A 74 -8.83 -6.34 9.92
CA THR A 74 -8.09 -7.24 10.80
C THR A 74 -6.94 -6.53 11.53
N SER A 75 -6.50 -7.14 12.62
CA SER A 75 -5.44 -6.59 13.49
C SER A 75 -4.07 -6.61 12.82
N GLY A 76 -3.25 -5.62 13.16
CA GLY A 76 -1.81 -5.67 12.92
C GLY A 76 -1.09 -6.42 14.06
N PRO A 77 0.19 -6.79 13.90
CA PRO A 77 0.92 -7.53 14.93
C PRO A 77 1.07 -6.80 16.27
N LYS A 78 0.98 -5.46 16.27
CA LYS A 78 1.14 -4.59 17.43
C LYS A 78 -0.06 -3.66 17.65
N SER A 79 -1.19 -3.95 17.01
CA SER A 79 -2.40 -3.13 17.11
C SER A 79 -3.62 -4.04 17.00
N GLN A 80 -4.29 -4.25 18.13
CA GLN A 80 -5.45 -5.12 18.24
C GLN A 80 -6.72 -4.32 17.93
N ILE A 81 -7.52 -4.79 16.97
CA ILE A 81 -8.82 -4.19 16.67
C ILE A 81 -9.75 -4.38 17.88
N ALA A 82 -10.24 -3.26 18.40
CA ALA A 82 -11.23 -3.21 19.48
C ALA A 82 -12.65 -3.17 18.91
N ALA A 83 -12.85 -2.38 17.86
CA ALA A 83 -14.11 -2.27 17.13
C ALA A 83 -13.84 -1.76 15.71
N HIS A 84 -14.69 -2.14 14.77
CA HIS A 84 -14.76 -1.51 13.47
C HIS A 84 -16.20 -1.57 12.96
N ASP A 85 -16.57 -0.60 12.13
CA ASP A 85 -17.87 -0.56 11.47
C ASP A 85 -17.70 0.06 10.08
N ALA A 86 -18.42 -0.44 9.09
CA ALA A 86 -18.33 0.02 7.72
C ALA A 86 -19.73 0.29 7.16
N ASP A 87 -20.03 1.54 6.88
CA ASP A 87 -21.21 1.94 6.12
C ASP A 87 -20.83 2.09 4.65
N ASN A 88 -20.91 0.95 3.96
CA ASN A 88 -20.73 0.86 2.51
C ASN A 88 -21.83 1.59 1.72
N THR A 89 -22.87 2.11 2.35
CA THR A 89 -23.88 2.93 1.65
C THR A 89 -23.34 4.32 1.37
N ILE A 90 -22.71 4.93 2.38
CA ILE A 90 -22.19 6.30 2.32
C ILE A 90 -20.68 6.36 2.06
N GLY A 91 -19.98 5.22 2.10
CA GLY A 91 -18.54 5.17 1.83
C GLY A 91 -17.69 5.58 3.04
N LEU A 92 -18.13 5.23 4.24
CA LEU A 92 -17.43 5.56 5.48
C LEU A 92 -17.13 4.28 6.27
N ALA A 93 -15.94 4.16 6.83
CA ALA A 93 -15.61 3.14 7.80
C ALA A 93 -14.91 3.74 9.03
N LEU A 94 -15.18 3.17 10.20
CA LEU A 94 -14.56 3.51 11.47
C LEU A 94 -13.74 2.32 11.95
N ILE A 95 -12.53 2.59 12.42
CA ILE A 95 -11.65 1.57 13.00
C ILE A 95 -11.08 2.08 14.32
N SER A 96 -11.32 1.34 15.40
CA SER A 96 -10.71 1.56 16.71
C SER A 96 -9.80 0.38 17.06
N ALA A 97 -8.57 0.69 17.45
CA ALA A 97 -7.60 -0.31 17.85
C ALA A 97 -6.78 0.14 19.07
N LEU A 98 -6.10 -0.82 19.71
CA LEU A 98 -5.33 -0.58 20.92
C LEU A 98 -4.10 -1.47 21.05
N ASN A 99 -3.17 -1.01 21.89
CA ASN A 99 -2.06 -1.80 22.41
C ASN A 99 -1.80 -1.42 23.87
N SER A 100 -2.21 -2.28 24.81
CA SER A 100 -2.09 -2.00 26.25
C SER A 100 -0.65 -2.01 26.79
N TYR A 101 0.33 -2.44 26.00
CA TYR A 101 1.73 -2.52 26.40
C TYR A 101 2.61 -1.42 25.80
N GLY A 102 2.03 -0.58 24.92
CA GLY A 102 2.79 0.40 24.16
C GLY A 102 3.48 -0.25 22.95
N ALA A 103 3.35 0.38 21.78
CA ALA A 103 4.17 0.03 20.63
C ALA A 103 4.96 1.23 20.12
N SER A 104 6.18 0.99 19.66
CA SER A 104 7.04 2.04 19.09
C SER A 104 7.66 1.58 17.77
N GLY A 105 8.06 2.56 16.95
CA GLY A 105 8.59 2.38 15.60
C GLY A 105 7.47 2.40 14.55
N ASP A 106 7.70 1.75 13.40
CA ASP A 106 6.66 1.60 12.39
C ASP A 106 5.76 0.41 12.74
N ILE A 107 4.45 0.62 12.74
CA ILE A 107 3.46 -0.40 13.08
C ILE A 107 2.33 -0.43 12.05
N ILE A 108 1.74 -1.61 11.85
CA ILE A 108 0.47 -1.76 11.16
C ILE A 108 -0.63 -1.50 12.19
N PHE A 109 -1.42 -0.46 11.98
CA PHE A 109 -2.58 -0.13 12.80
C PHE A 109 -3.73 -1.12 12.55
N ALA A 110 -4.06 -1.35 11.29
CA ALA A 110 -5.09 -2.26 10.83
C ALA A 110 -4.80 -2.70 9.39
N ASN A 111 -5.27 -3.88 9.02
CA ASN A 111 -5.32 -4.33 7.63
C ASN A 111 -6.76 -4.22 7.15
N VAL A 112 -7.01 -3.41 6.12
CA VAL A 112 -8.35 -3.16 5.60
C VAL A 112 -8.51 -3.90 4.28
N THR A 113 -9.48 -4.81 4.23
CA THR A 113 -9.80 -5.56 3.02
C THR A 113 -10.91 -4.85 2.28
N PHE A 114 -10.62 -4.40 1.07
CA PHE A 114 -11.58 -3.80 0.14
C PHE A 114 -12.00 -4.83 -0.92
N LYS A 115 -13.26 -4.78 -1.31
CA LYS A 115 -13.83 -5.53 -2.43
C LYS A 115 -14.18 -4.55 -3.54
N ALA A 116 -13.71 -4.83 -4.76
CA ALA A 116 -14.06 -4.07 -5.95
C ALA A 116 -15.56 -4.24 -6.27
N ILE A 117 -16.24 -3.13 -6.55
CA ILE A 117 -17.67 -3.08 -6.90
C ILE A 117 -17.85 -2.73 -8.37
N ASP A 118 -17.17 -1.69 -8.83
CA ASP A 118 -17.20 -1.25 -10.22
C ASP A 118 -15.87 -0.60 -10.60
N PHE A 119 -15.71 -0.35 -11.90
CA PHE A 119 -14.57 0.37 -12.46
C PHE A 119 -14.47 1.80 -11.94
N GLY A 120 -13.24 2.28 -11.83
CA GLY A 120 -12.96 3.67 -11.52
C GLY A 120 -11.88 3.82 -10.45
N SER A 121 -11.73 5.05 -9.97
CA SER A 121 -10.75 5.38 -8.94
C SER A 121 -11.45 6.03 -7.75
N THR A 122 -11.03 5.64 -6.56
CA THR A 122 -11.46 6.25 -5.29
C THR A 122 -10.26 6.72 -4.48
N PRO A 123 -10.26 7.96 -3.97
CA PRO A 123 -9.36 8.29 -2.88
C PRO A 123 -9.73 7.45 -1.65
N VAL A 124 -8.74 7.20 -0.79
CA VAL A 124 -8.93 6.61 0.53
C VAL A 124 -8.40 7.62 1.54
N ASN A 125 -9.30 8.47 2.03
CA ASN A 125 -8.96 9.54 2.94
C ASN A 125 -9.01 9.03 4.39
N LEU A 126 -7.98 9.33 5.17
CA LEU A 126 -7.93 8.98 6.58
C LEU A 126 -8.23 10.22 7.43
N ASP A 127 -9.07 10.06 8.44
CA ASP A 127 -9.29 11.06 9.48
C ASP A 127 -8.93 10.47 10.85
N VAL A 128 -7.85 10.96 11.44
CA VAL A 128 -7.31 10.47 12.72
C VAL A 128 -7.95 11.27 13.85
N THR A 129 -9.07 10.77 14.35
CA THR A 129 -9.82 11.41 15.43
C THR A 129 -9.17 11.23 16.81
N LEU A 130 -8.47 10.11 17.01
CA LEU A 130 -7.74 9.83 18.23
C LEU A 130 -6.50 9.03 17.90
N LEU A 131 -5.37 9.47 18.46
CA LEU A 131 -4.17 8.67 18.57
C LEU A 131 -3.52 9.01 19.91
N GLY A 132 -3.34 8.03 20.78
CA GLY A 132 -2.88 8.25 22.15
C GLY A 132 -1.87 7.22 22.61
N ASP A 133 -1.03 7.63 23.57
CA ASP A 133 -0.08 6.75 24.24
C ASP A 133 -0.76 5.88 25.32
N THR A 134 0.01 5.02 26.00
CA THR A 134 -0.51 4.15 27.07
C THR A 134 -0.94 4.92 28.33
N SER A 135 -0.54 6.19 28.43
CA SER A 135 -0.92 7.13 29.49
C SER A 135 -2.09 8.04 29.09
N TYR A 136 -2.77 7.74 27.97
CA TYR A 136 -3.89 8.51 27.40
C TYR A 136 -3.53 9.93 26.96
N LYS A 137 -2.25 10.21 26.72
CA LYS A 137 -1.82 11.48 26.14
C LYS A 137 -1.90 11.38 24.63
N GLU A 138 -2.49 12.40 24.00
CA GLU A 138 -2.60 12.48 22.56
C GLU A 138 -1.23 12.57 21.88
N ILE A 139 -1.08 11.84 20.78
CA ILE A 139 0.09 11.83 19.93
C ILE A 139 -0.32 12.47 18.59
N PRO A 140 0.17 13.68 18.26
CA PRO A 140 -0.13 14.30 16.98
C PRO A 140 0.50 13.48 15.84
N ALA A 141 -0.22 13.35 14.73
CA ALA A 141 0.26 12.67 13.55
C ALA A 141 -0.09 13.43 12.27
N THR A 142 0.76 13.32 11.26
CA THR A 142 0.46 13.80 9.91
C THR A 142 -0.14 12.66 9.09
N VAL A 143 -1.19 12.96 8.34
CA VAL A 143 -1.90 11.95 7.53
C VAL A 143 -1.40 11.96 6.08
N ASN A 144 -1.15 10.77 5.53
CA ASN A 144 -0.89 10.53 4.12
C ASN A 144 -1.97 9.60 3.55
N ASN A 145 -2.90 10.18 2.80
CA ASN A 145 -3.99 9.44 2.16
C ASN A 145 -3.47 8.53 1.03
N GLY A 146 -4.29 7.55 0.66
CA GLY A 146 -4.04 6.68 -0.48
C GLY A 146 -5.15 6.76 -1.53
N SER A 147 -5.12 5.85 -2.49
CA SER A 147 -6.17 5.68 -3.50
C SER A 147 -6.26 4.22 -3.94
N ILE A 148 -7.45 3.80 -4.36
CA ILE A 148 -7.68 2.52 -5.00
C ILE A 148 -8.18 2.77 -6.41
N GLU A 149 -7.52 2.16 -7.38
CA GLU A 149 -7.94 2.14 -8.77
C GLU A 149 -8.40 0.72 -9.13
N ILE A 150 -9.64 0.62 -9.60
CA ILE A 150 -10.21 -0.59 -10.19
C ILE A 150 -10.10 -0.44 -11.70
N ALA A 151 -9.09 -1.10 -12.26
CA ALA A 151 -8.83 -1.14 -13.68
C ALA A 151 -8.53 -2.58 -14.07
N LEU A 152 -8.92 -2.97 -15.29
CA LEU A 152 -8.31 -4.13 -15.93
C LEU A 152 -6.81 -3.83 -16.00
N GLY A 153 -5.97 -4.67 -15.39
CA GLY A 153 -4.54 -4.63 -15.63
C GLY A 153 -4.29 -4.70 -17.12
N SER A 154 -3.17 -4.12 -17.57
CA SER A 154 -2.81 -4.15 -19.00
C SER A 154 -2.93 -5.57 -19.52
N ILE A 155 -3.89 -5.80 -20.41
CA ILE A 155 -4.11 -7.12 -21.02
C ILE A 155 -2.89 -7.36 -21.91
N PRO A 156 -2.07 -8.40 -21.67
CA PRO A 156 -0.94 -8.69 -22.53
C PRO A 156 -1.44 -8.85 -23.98
N GLY A 157 -0.93 -8.00 -24.86
CA GLY A 157 -1.33 -7.93 -26.25
C GLY A 157 -2.35 -6.86 -26.60
N ASP A 158 -3.06 -6.22 -25.66
CA ASP A 158 -3.94 -5.05 -25.91
C ASP A 158 -3.07 -3.81 -26.14
N VAL A 159 -2.66 -3.60 -27.39
CA VAL A 159 -1.66 -2.60 -27.76
C VAL A 159 -2.29 -1.27 -28.18
N ASN A 160 -3.61 -1.23 -28.37
CA ASN A 160 -4.35 0.00 -28.60
C ASN A 160 -5.04 0.53 -27.33
N ASP A 161 -4.94 -0.19 -26.20
CA ASP A 161 -5.49 0.13 -24.87
C ASP A 161 -7.01 0.35 -24.89
N ASP A 162 -7.72 -0.36 -25.77
CA ASP A 162 -9.18 -0.30 -25.86
C ASP A 162 -9.90 -1.25 -24.91
N LYS A 163 -9.13 -2.02 -24.10
CA LYS A 163 -9.59 -3.00 -23.12
C LYS A 163 -10.21 -4.26 -23.74
N GLU A 164 -10.04 -4.48 -25.04
CA GLU A 164 -10.43 -5.69 -25.74
C GLU A 164 -9.22 -6.30 -26.44
N LEU A 165 -8.94 -7.58 -26.23
CA LEU A 165 -7.96 -8.27 -27.06
C LEU A 165 -8.63 -8.61 -28.40
N THR A 166 -8.15 -8.05 -29.50
CA THR A 166 -8.76 -8.26 -30.83
C THR A 166 -7.74 -8.57 -31.92
N THR A 167 -8.25 -8.82 -33.13
CA THR A 167 -7.37 -8.95 -34.30
C THR A 167 -6.68 -7.63 -34.66
N SER A 168 -7.23 -6.48 -34.24
CA SER A 168 -6.61 -5.16 -34.43
C SER A 168 -5.26 -5.08 -33.72
N ASP A 169 -5.20 -5.62 -32.51
CA ASP A 169 -3.99 -5.68 -31.71
C ASP A 169 -2.90 -6.53 -32.36
N ALA A 170 -3.26 -7.72 -32.83
CA ALA A 170 -2.34 -8.60 -33.54
C ALA A 170 -1.75 -7.92 -34.79
N VAL A 171 -2.54 -7.12 -35.51
CA VAL A 171 -2.07 -6.36 -36.69
C VAL A 171 -1.12 -5.24 -36.28
N ILE A 172 -1.39 -4.54 -35.17
CA ILE A 172 -0.49 -3.52 -34.63
C ILE A 172 0.84 -4.14 -34.22
N VAL A 173 0.82 -5.26 -33.47
CA VAL A 173 2.03 -6.01 -33.06
C VAL A 173 2.83 -6.51 -34.27
N LEU A 174 2.16 -7.01 -35.31
CA LEU A 174 2.84 -7.39 -36.55
C LEU A 174 3.51 -6.18 -37.21
N GLY A 175 2.85 -5.01 -37.21
CA GLY A 175 3.43 -3.75 -37.66
C GLY A 175 4.66 -3.34 -36.84
N MET A 176 4.61 -3.47 -35.52
CA MET A 176 5.74 -3.19 -34.63
C MET A 176 6.94 -4.09 -34.93
N ALA A 177 6.70 -5.39 -35.14
CA ALA A 177 7.73 -6.36 -35.52
C ALA A 177 8.43 -5.96 -36.84
N THR A 178 7.68 -5.43 -37.83
CA THR A 178 8.29 -4.95 -39.09
C THR A 178 9.14 -3.69 -38.92
N ARG A 179 8.85 -2.87 -37.91
CA ARG A 179 9.57 -1.62 -37.61
C ARG A 179 10.72 -1.81 -36.60
N GLY A 180 10.80 -2.99 -35.96
CA GLY A 180 11.74 -3.25 -34.87
C GLY A 180 11.42 -2.44 -33.60
N GLU A 181 10.15 -2.13 -33.38
CA GLU A 181 9.68 -1.42 -32.19
C GLU A 181 9.49 -2.41 -31.03
N TYR A 182 9.68 -1.93 -29.81
CA TYR A 182 9.45 -2.70 -28.60
C TYR A 182 8.35 -2.06 -27.76
N SER A 183 7.45 -2.90 -27.25
CA SER A 183 6.52 -2.57 -26.17
C SER A 183 6.38 -3.80 -25.29
N GLN A 184 6.45 -3.59 -23.98
CA GLN A 184 6.25 -4.66 -23.00
C GLN A 184 4.84 -5.27 -23.10
N ILE A 185 3.84 -4.49 -23.50
CA ILE A 185 2.47 -4.99 -23.69
C ILE A 185 2.36 -5.82 -24.98
N ALA A 186 3.21 -5.55 -25.98
CA ALA A 186 3.26 -6.29 -27.24
C ALA A 186 4.11 -7.57 -27.17
N ASP A 187 5.06 -7.65 -26.22
CA ASP A 187 5.92 -8.81 -25.94
C ASP A 187 5.16 -9.80 -25.03
N VAL A 188 4.23 -10.54 -25.65
CA VAL A 188 3.31 -11.43 -24.91
C VAL A 188 3.96 -12.74 -24.49
N ASN A 189 5.12 -13.08 -25.05
CA ASN A 189 5.87 -14.28 -24.68
C ASN A 189 6.99 -14.01 -23.65
N GLY A 190 7.32 -12.74 -23.39
CA GLY A 190 8.32 -12.29 -22.41
C GLY A 190 9.77 -12.48 -22.86
N ASP A 191 10.04 -12.65 -24.15
CA ASP A 191 11.37 -12.90 -24.71
C ASP A 191 12.18 -11.62 -24.97
N HIS A 192 11.63 -10.46 -24.61
CA HIS A 192 12.21 -9.13 -24.80
C HIS A 192 12.34 -8.72 -26.27
N ALA A 193 11.56 -9.33 -27.16
CA ALA A 193 11.40 -8.93 -28.54
C ALA A 193 9.91 -8.89 -28.92
N VAL A 194 9.57 -8.00 -29.87
CA VAL A 194 8.23 -7.99 -30.48
C VAL A 194 8.37 -8.58 -31.87
N THR A 195 7.78 -9.74 -32.07
CA THR A 195 7.90 -10.54 -33.30
C THR A 195 6.53 -10.96 -33.83
N SER A 196 6.51 -11.61 -34.99
CA SER A 196 5.29 -12.25 -35.49
C SER A 196 4.78 -13.38 -34.59
N LEU A 197 5.62 -13.91 -33.70
CA LEU A 197 5.20 -14.93 -32.72
C LEU A 197 4.26 -14.32 -31.68
N ASP A 198 4.53 -13.09 -31.24
CA ASP A 198 3.68 -12.36 -30.31
C ASP A 198 2.30 -12.06 -30.91
N ALA A 199 2.29 -11.59 -32.16
CA ALA A 199 1.05 -11.39 -32.92
C ALA A 199 0.25 -12.70 -33.08
N LEU A 200 0.92 -13.83 -33.27
CA LEU A 200 0.28 -15.14 -33.35
C LEU A 200 -0.32 -15.56 -32.01
N MET A 201 0.40 -15.31 -30.90
CA MET A 201 -0.10 -15.62 -29.56
C MET A 201 -1.35 -14.80 -29.22
N ILE A 202 -1.41 -13.53 -29.61
CA ILE A 202 -2.63 -12.71 -29.48
C ILE A 202 -3.80 -13.37 -30.22
N LEU A 203 -3.62 -13.74 -31.51
CA LEU A 203 -4.65 -14.40 -32.30
C LEU A 203 -5.12 -15.74 -31.71
N GLN A 204 -4.19 -16.52 -31.14
CA GLN A 204 -4.53 -17.80 -30.51
C GLN A 204 -5.38 -17.60 -29.26
N THR A 205 -5.11 -16.57 -28.46
CA THR A 205 -5.93 -16.23 -27.28
C THR A 205 -7.38 -15.96 -27.66
N LEU A 206 -7.64 -15.29 -28.80
CA LEU A 206 -9.00 -15.04 -29.30
C LEU A 206 -9.77 -16.33 -29.63
N THR A 207 -9.06 -17.37 -30.08
CA THR A 207 -9.69 -18.64 -30.47
C THR A 207 -10.09 -19.52 -29.28
N CYS A 208 -9.65 -19.19 -28.06
CA CYS A 208 -10.03 -19.92 -26.85
C CYS A 208 -11.34 -19.43 -26.22
N GLU A 209 -11.85 -18.25 -26.56
CA GLU A 209 -13.12 -17.71 -26.02
C GLU A 209 -14.37 -18.22 -26.77
N GLU A 210 -14.21 -18.92 -27.90
CA GLU A 210 -15.34 -19.35 -28.75
C GLU A 210 -15.90 -20.77 -28.44
N TYR A 211 -15.90 -21.20 -27.17
CA TYR A 211 -16.66 -22.39 -26.74
C TYR A 211 -17.58 -22.10 -25.56
N PRO A 212 -18.75 -21.49 -25.77
CA PRO A 212 -19.82 -21.55 -24.78
C PRO A 212 -20.31 -22.99 -24.69
N ASN A 213 -20.17 -23.57 -23.49
CA ASN A 213 -20.77 -24.82 -23.07
C ASN A 213 -22.25 -24.89 -23.52
N LYS A 214 -22.53 -25.71 -24.54
CA LYS A 214 -23.87 -26.26 -24.77
C LYS A 214 -23.95 -27.59 -24.02
N SER A 215 -24.68 -27.57 -22.90
CA SER A 215 -25.35 -28.75 -22.34
C SER A 215 -26.82 -28.43 -22.16
#